data_AF-A0A7C5WYC8-F1
#
_entry.id   AF-A0A7C5WYC8-F1
#
_cell.length_a   1.000
_cell.length_b   1.000
_cell.length_c   1.000
_cell.angle_alpha   90.00
_cell.angle_beta   90.00
_cell.angle_gamma   90.00
#
_symmetry.space_group_name_H-M   'P 1'
#
loop_
_entity.id
_entity.type
_entity.pdbx_description
1 polymer ?
#
loop_
_entity_poly.entity_id
_entity_poly.type
_entity_poly.pdbx_seq_one_letter_code
_entity_poly.pdbx_strand_id
1 'polypeptide(L)'
;GAFIALLDPTIISLFSGRMTIQVLYAIGVAMMCMALLRRLSSTLLLVLALAWIVFGEAVTALTWPPGDDAGSIVAALLVSTYATPTLVIKYPLLPWLAMMILGWVFGRYLLDFSEGRARIGPVTLLTVLGVAALLAFAVVRYHNGYGNMFLFRDDNSWQQWLHVSKYPPSAAFTFLELGIMAVLLAIMILLERVIGVRPKGVLLVFGQTAMIFYLAHRLVFEGTATFGGLRHFGDLNTAYLASLVMLVLLYPFCLWYREYKAAHRESVWLRYL
;
A
#
# COMPACT_ATOMS: atom_id res chain seq x y z
N GLY A 1 3.66 14.94 -2.80
CA GLY A 1 3.10 14.41 -4.06
C GLY A 1 4.19 14.24 -5.09
N ALA A 2 4.45 15.27 -5.89
CA ALA A 2 5.41 15.22 -7.00
C ALA A 2 6.81 14.70 -6.60
N PHE A 3 7.39 15.23 -5.50
CA PHE A 3 8.68 14.75 -5.00
C PHE A 3 8.71 13.23 -4.77
N ILE A 4 7.69 12.68 -4.09
CA ILE A 4 7.55 11.24 -3.82
C ILE A 4 7.42 10.47 -5.14
N ALA A 5 6.57 10.95 -6.06
CA ALA A 5 6.35 10.29 -7.35
C ALA A 5 7.63 10.23 -8.20
N LEU A 6 8.51 11.24 -8.10
CA LEU A 6 9.77 11.29 -8.83
C LEU A 6 10.83 10.31 -8.31
N LEU A 7 10.71 9.79 -7.09
CA LEU A 7 11.68 8.85 -6.53
C LEU A 7 11.70 7.52 -7.31
N ASP A 8 10.56 7.09 -7.83
CA ASP A 8 10.45 5.88 -8.65
C ASP A 8 11.27 5.97 -9.95
N PRO A 9 11.00 6.92 -10.87
CA PRO A 9 11.75 7.03 -12.12
C PRO A 9 13.22 7.43 -11.92
N THR A 10 13.62 7.88 -10.73
CA THR A 10 14.99 8.30 -10.43
C THR A 10 15.75 7.26 -9.60
N ILE A 11 15.70 7.36 -8.28
CA ILE A 11 16.52 6.59 -7.35
C ILE A 11 16.14 5.10 -7.42
N ILE A 12 14.85 4.77 -7.48
CA ILE A 12 14.42 3.36 -7.56
C ILE A 12 14.85 2.75 -8.91
N SER A 13 14.65 3.45 -10.03
CA SER A 13 15.11 3.01 -11.35
C SER A 13 16.62 2.82 -11.43
N LEU A 14 17.40 3.70 -10.81
CA LEU A 14 18.86 3.60 -10.78
C LEU A 14 19.29 2.29 -10.10
N PHE A 15 18.70 1.97 -8.94
CA PHE A 15 19.06 0.79 -8.17
C PHE A 15 18.48 -0.51 -8.74
N SER A 16 17.40 -0.45 -9.52
CA SER A 16 16.84 -1.61 -10.22
C SER A 16 17.49 -1.90 -11.57
N GLY A 17 18.33 -0.99 -12.08
CA GLY A 17 18.98 -1.10 -13.39
C GLY A 17 18.02 -0.99 -14.58
N ARG A 18 16.77 -0.54 -14.36
CA ARG A 18 15.75 -0.36 -15.40
C ARG A 18 14.70 0.66 -14.99
N MET A 19 14.01 1.26 -15.95
CA MET A 19 12.98 2.24 -15.67
C MET A 19 11.84 1.59 -14.88
N THR A 20 11.55 2.14 -13.71
CA THR A 20 10.64 1.53 -12.74
C THR A 20 9.66 2.56 -12.21
N ILE A 21 8.36 2.29 -12.39
CA ILE A 21 7.26 3.11 -11.89
C ILE A 21 6.38 2.22 -11.00
N GLN A 22 6.35 2.51 -9.70
CA GLN A 22 5.78 1.64 -8.69
C GLN A 22 5.02 2.46 -7.64
N VAL A 23 5.14 2.05 -6.37
CA VAL A 23 4.29 2.51 -5.28
C VAL A 23 4.47 3.99 -4.97
N LEU A 24 5.68 4.55 -5.16
CA LEU A 24 5.92 5.96 -4.86
C LEU A 24 5.26 6.86 -5.90
N TYR A 25 5.25 6.45 -7.17
CA TYR A 25 4.45 7.07 -8.22
C TYR A 25 2.97 7.07 -7.82
N ALA A 26 2.40 5.90 -7.51
CA ALA A 26 0.97 5.79 -7.22
C ALA A 26 0.56 6.64 -6.01
N ILE A 27 1.29 6.56 -4.89
CA ILE A 27 1.00 7.35 -3.70
C ILE A 27 1.26 8.84 -3.96
N GLY A 28 2.38 9.18 -4.60
CA GLY A 28 2.76 10.56 -4.87
C GLY A 28 1.76 11.30 -5.77
N VAL A 29 1.30 10.64 -6.84
CA VAL A 29 0.29 11.19 -7.74
C VAL A 29 -1.09 11.17 -7.10
N ALA A 30 -1.47 10.11 -6.36
CA ALA A 30 -2.72 10.10 -5.62
C ALA A 30 -2.82 11.27 -4.62
N MET A 31 -1.73 11.61 -3.92
CA MET A 31 -1.68 12.79 -3.05
C MET A 31 -1.90 14.10 -3.83
N MET A 32 -1.41 14.19 -5.08
CA MET A 32 -1.64 15.35 -5.93
C MET A 32 -3.12 15.45 -6.33
N CYS A 33 -3.74 14.33 -6.73
CA CYS A 33 -5.19 14.27 -7.01
C CYS A 33 -6.02 14.66 -5.78
N MET A 34 -5.61 14.22 -4.59
CA MET A 34 -6.29 14.55 -3.34
C MET A 34 -6.31 16.05 -3.03
N ALA A 35 -5.40 16.87 -3.56
CA ALA A 35 -5.45 18.32 -3.39
C ALA A 35 -6.74 18.94 -3.96
N LEU A 36 -7.28 18.34 -5.02
CA LEU A 36 -8.56 18.71 -5.65
C LEU A 36 -9.72 17.93 -5.03
N LEU A 37 -9.60 16.60 -4.95
CA LEU A 37 -10.68 15.71 -4.49
C LEU A 37 -11.08 15.97 -3.04
N ARG A 38 -10.18 16.44 -2.17
CA ARG A 38 -10.51 16.81 -0.79
C ARG A 38 -11.54 17.93 -0.67
N ARG A 39 -11.93 18.61 -1.76
CA ARG A 39 -13.01 19.60 -1.74
C ARG A 39 -14.40 18.96 -1.83
N LEU A 40 -14.47 17.69 -2.23
CA LEU A 40 -15.71 16.94 -2.34
C LEU A 40 -16.23 16.50 -0.96
N SER A 41 -17.54 16.25 -0.88
CA SER A 41 -18.17 15.70 0.32
C SER A 41 -17.68 14.28 0.61
N SER A 42 -17.70 13.87 1.88
CA SER A 42 -17.26 12.52 2.27
C SER A 42 -18.08 11.42 1.59
N THR A 43 -19.37 11.67 1.35
CA THR A 43 -20.25 10.75 0.62
C THR A 43 -19.80 10.55 -0.82
N LEU A 44 -19.51 11.64 -1.55
CA LEU A 44 -19.08 11.52 -2.95
C LEU A 44 -17.72 10.81 -3.05
N LEU A 45 -16.79 11.13 -2.14
CA LEU A 45 -15.51 10.44 -2.04
C LEU A 45 -15.69 8.93 -1.80
N LEU A 46 -16.58 8.56 -0.88
CA LEU A 46 -16.87 7.16 -0.59
C LEU A 46 -17.47 6.45 -1.82
N VAL A 47 -18.43 7.08 -2.51
CA VAL A 47 -19.02 6.53 -3.74
C VAL A 47 -17.95 6.32 -4.81
N LEU A 48 -17.07 7.29 -5.04
CA LEU A 48 -16.00 7.16 -6.03
C LEU A 48 -15.03 6.01 -5.69
N ALA A 49 -14.63 5.90 -4.42
CA ALA A 49 -13.74 4.84 -3.98
C ALA A 49 -14.39 3.45 -4.09
N LEU A 50 -15.63 3.29 -3.60
CA LEU A 50 -16.35 2.02 -3.66
C LEU A 50 -16.71 1.64 -5.10
N ALA A 51 -17.08 2.60 -5.95
CA ALA A 51 -17.30 2.35 -7.36
C ALA A 51 -16.04 1.79 -8.03
N TRP A 52 -14.87 2.34 -7.72
CA TRP A 52 -13.62 1.79 -8.23
C TRP A 52 -13.34 0.38 -7.68
N ILE A 53 -13.54 0.13 -6.39
CA ILE A 53 -13.29 -1.20 -5.79
C ILE A 53 -14.20 -2.27 -6.41
N VAL A 54 -15.46 -1.91 -6.72
CA VAL A 54 -16.43 -2.85 -7.29
C VAL A 54 -16.27 -3.00 -8.79
N PHE A 55 -16.05 -1.92 -9.55
CA PHE A 55 -16.08 -1.93 -11.02
C PHE A 55 -14.71 -1.77 -11.69
N GLY A 56 -13.67 -1.39 -10.94
CA GLY A 56 -12.33 -1.13 -11.46
C GLY A 56 -11.67 -2.36 -12.07
N GLU A 57 -12.02 -3.56 -11.59
CA GLU A 57 -11.55 -4.82 -12.18
C GLU A 57 -12.10 -5.00 -13.61
N ALA A 58 -13.37 -4.72 -13.85
CA ALA A 58 -13.95 -4.77 -15.19
C ALA A 58 -13.26 -3.77 -16.14
N VAL A 59 -12.97 -2.54 -15.68
CA VAL A 59 -12.23 -1.53 -16.46
C VAL A 59 -10.82 -2.02 -16.78
N THR A 60 -10.14 -2.62 -15.80
CA THR A 60 -8.78 -3.13 -15.97
C THR A 60 -8.75 -4.26 -16.99
N ALA A 61 -9.70 -5.19 -16.92
CA ALA A 61 -9.83 -6.32 -17.83
C ALA A 61 -9.96 -5.91 -19.31
N LEU A 62 -10.53 -4.73 -19.60
CA LEU A 62 -10.62 -4.19 -20.97
C LEU A 62 -9.28 -3.75 -21.55
N THR A 63 -8.30 -3.47 -20.69
CA THR A 63 -7.00 -2.86 -21.07
C THR A 63 -5.79 -3.73 -20.75
N TRP A 64 -6.01 -4.83 -20.02
CA TRP A 64 -4.99 -5.78 -19.60
C TRP A 64 -5.55 -7.21 -19.68
N PRO A 65 -5.62 -7.78 -20.90
CA PRO A 65 -5.98 -9.18 -21.06
C PRO A 65 -4.82 -10.08 -20.59
N PRO A 66 -5.11 -11.27 -20.03
CA PRO A 66 -4.07 -12.22 -19.63
C PRO A 66 -3.12 -12.55 -20.79
N GLY A 67 -1.81 -12.56 -20.51
CA GLY A 67 -0.77 -12.92 -21.48
C GLY A 67 -0.18 -11.75 -22.26
N ASP A 68 -0.69 -10.52 -22.09
CA ASP A 68 -0.09 -9.31 -22.67
C ASP A 68 0.29 -8.29 -21.59
N ASP A 69 1.52 -8.42 -21.08
CA ASP A 69 2.09 -7.50 -20.10
C ASP A 69 2.66 -6.22 -20.73
N ALA A 70 2.53 -6.00 -22.04
CA ALA A 70 3.15 -4.89 -22.76
C ALA A 70 2.17 -4.07 -23.62
N GLY A 71 0.90 -4.00 -23.19
CA GLY A 71 -0.14 -3.20 -23.84
C GLY A 71 0.08 -1.68 -23.72
N SER A 72 -0.90 -0.95 -23.17
CA SER A 72 -0.85 0.52 -23.11
C SER A 72 -0.13 1.05 -21.86
N ILE A 73 0.91 1.86 -22.07
CA ILE A 73 1.59 2.59 -20.97
C ILE A 73 0.62 3.50 -20.22
N VAL A 74 -0.32 4.16 -20.92
CA VAL A 74 -1.33 5.01 -20.29
C VAL A 74 -2.26 4.18 -19.40
N ALA A 75 -2.69 3.02 -19.88
CA ALA A 75 -3.48 2.10 -19.07
C ALA A 75 -2.67 1.62 -17.85
N ALA A 76 -1.39 1.31 -18.00
CA ALA A 76 -0.56 0.86 -16.90
C ALA A 76 -0.30 1.94 -15.83
N LEU A 77 -0.24 3.21 -16.22
CA LEU A 77 -0.13 4.33 -15.29
C LEU A 77 -1.43 4.58 -14.50
N LEU A 78 -2.58 4.19 -15.04
CA LEU A 78 -3.90 4.53 -14.49
C LEU A 78 -4.62 3.34 -13.84
N VAL A 79 -4.62 2.17 -14.46
CA VAL A 79 -5.50 1.03 -14.13
C VAL A 79 -4.82 -0.34 -14.12
N SER A 80 -3.82 -0.57 -14.97
CA SER A 80 -3.22 -1.90 -15.19
C SER A 80 -1.72 -1.95 -14.85
N THR A 81 -1.01 -2.93 -15.39
CA THR A 81 0.44 -3.08 -15.24
C THR A 81 1.12 -3.16 -16.61
N TYR A 82 2.43 -2.93 -16.63
CA TYR A 82 3.27 -3.02 -17.81
C TYR A 82 4.64 -3.58 -17.43
N ALA A 83 5.16 -4.53 -18.19
CA ALA A 83 6.49 -5.08 -17.95
C ALA A 83 7.22 -5.44 -19.25
N THR A 84 8.36 -4.81 -19.46
CA THR A 84 9.39 -5.18 -20.44
C THR A 84 10.75 -5.30 -19.74
N PRO A 85 11.80 -5.76 -20.43
CA PRO A 85 13.14 -5.78 -19.84
C PRO A 85 13.62 -4.40 -19.37
N THR A 86 13.20 -3.32 -20.05
CA THR A 86 13.67 -1.95 -19.81
C THR A 86 12.71 -1.08 -19.00
N LEU A 87 11.41 -1.38 -18.99
CA LEU A 87 10.38 -0.60 -18.30
C LEU A 87 9.43 -1.50 -17.51
N VAL A 88 9.19 -1.16 -16.25
CA VAL A 88 8.20 -1.83 -15.41
C VAL A 88 7.30 -0.80 -14.72
N ILE A 89 5.99 -0.93 -14.93
CA ILE A 89 4.92 -0.19 -14.27
C ILE A 89 4.04 -1.17 -13.52
N LYS A 90 4.08 -1.17 -12.18
CA LYS A 90 3.32 -2.15 -11.37
C LYS A 90 2.18 -1.57 -10.56
N TYR A 91 2.18 -0.26 -10.32
CA TYR A 91 1.24 0.38 -9.40
C TYR A 91 0.42 1.44 -10.13
N PRO A 92 -0.76 1.08 -10.66
CA PRO A 92 -1.64 2.01 -11.37
C PRO A 92 -2.30 3.02 -10.43
N LEU A 93 -2.48 4.26 -10.86
CA LEU A 93 -2.99 5.36 -10.02
C LEU A 93 -4.36 5.09 -9.38
N LEU A 94 -5.37 4.69 -10.17
CA LEU A 94 -6.78 4.72 -9.75
C LEU A 94 -7.09 3.75 -8.59
N PRO A 95 -6.60 2.49 -8.58
CA PRO A 95 -6.79 1.62 -7.42
C PRO A 95 -6.21 2.15 -6.12
N TRP A 96 -4.99 2.67 -6.16
CA TRP A 96 -4.33 3.22 -4.96
C TRP A 96 -4.94 4.56 -4.53
N LEU A 97 -5.43 5.35 -5.48
CA LEU A 97 -6.21 6.56 -5.19
C LEU A 97 -7.53 6.21 -4.49
N ALA A 98 -8.24 5.16 -4.91
CA ALA A 98 -9.46 4.71 -4.24
C ALA A 98 -9.20 4.35 -2.76
N MET A 99 -8.13 3.60 -2.48
CA MET A 99 -7.71 3.28 -1.11
C MET A 99 -7.33 4.55 -0.31
N MET A 100 -6.62 5.50 -0.94
CA MET A 100 -6.27 6.77 -0.30
C MET A 100 -7.51 7.61 0.04
N ILE A 101 -8.52 7.61 -0.84
CA ILE A 101 -9.80 8.29 -0.61
C ILE A 101 -10.51 7.69 0.60
N LEU A 102 -10.55 6.36 0.75
CA LEU A 102 -11.12 5.71 1.94
C LEU A 102 -10.40 6.15 3.21
N GLY A 103 -9.06 6.19 3.19
CA GLY A 103 -8.26 6.70 4.30
C GLY A 103 -8.55 8.17 4.64
N TRP A 104 -8.77 9.01 3.62
CA TRP A 104 -9.14 10.41 3.80
C TRP A 104 -10.52 10.57 4.45
N VAL A 105 -11.51 9.80 3.99
CA VAL A 105 -12.86 9.79 4.58
C VAL A 105 -12.82 9.29 6.01
N PHE A 106 -12.03 8.25 6.29
CA PHE A 106 -11.81 7.78 7.66
C PHE A 106 -11.14 8.84 8.54
N GLY A 107 -10.16 9.58 8.03
CA GLY A 107 -9.55 10.70 8.73
C GLY A 107 -10.56 11.79 9.12
N ARG A 108 -11.47 12.15 8.20
CA ARG A 108 -12.58 13.07 8.52
C ARG A 108 -13.50 12.52 9.60
N TYR A 109 -13.82 11.24 9.51
CA TYR A 109 -14.65 10.56 10.51
C TYR A 109 -14.03 10.63 11.92
N LEU A 110 -12.71 10.46 12.03
CA LEU A 110 -12.01 10.59 13.31
C LEU A 110 -12.11 12.01 13.89
N LEU A 111 -12.01 13.04 13.04
CA LEU A 111 -12.19 14.43 13.46
C LEU A 111 -13.63 14.67 13.94
N ASP A 112 -14.63 14.26 13.16
CA ASP A 112 -16.04 14.39 13.53
C ASP A 112 -16.37 13.64 14.84
N PHE A 113 -15.75 12.48 15.08
CA PHE A 113 -15.87 11.76 16.34
C PHE A 113 -15.26 12.53 17.51
N SER A 114 -14.06 13.10 17.33
CA SER A 114 -13.41 13.91 18.37
C SER A 114 -14.19 15.17 18.74
N GLU A 115 -14.95 15.71 17.80
CA GLU A 115 -15.82 16.87 17.97
C GLU A 115 -17.24 16.49 18.46
N GLY A 116 -17.50 15.21 18.74
CA GLY A 116 -18.79 14.71 19.23
C GLY A 116 -19.90 14.65 18.17
N ARG A 117 -19.58 14.84 16.88
CA ARG A 117 -20.55 14.77 15.78
C ARG A 117 -20.81 13.34 15.31
N ALA A 118 -19.84 12.44 15.45
CA ALA A 118 -20.01 11.02 15.14
C ALA A 118 -20.34 10.21 16.40
N ARG A 119 -21.32 9.31 16.30
CA ARG A 119 -21.82 8.51 17.44
C ARG A 119 -21.08 7.19 17.66
N ILE A 120 -20.55 6.60 16.60
CA ILE A 120 -19.90 5.27 16.65
C ILE A 120 -18.40 5.48 16.90
N GLY A 121 -17.84 4.75 17.85
CA GLY A 121 -16.42 4.82 18.15
C GLY A 121 -15.55 4.26 17.02
N PRO A 122 -14.31 4.77 16.83
CA PRO A 122 -13.40 4.27 15.79
C PRO A 122 -13.14 2.77 15.85
N VAL A 123 -13.03 2.20 17.06
CA VAL A 123 -12.81 0.75 17.26
C VAL A 123 -13.98 -0.05 16.72
N THR A 124 -15.22 0.32 17.07
CA THR A 124 -16.43 -0.36 16.60
C THR A 124 -16.56 -0.23 15.09
N LEU A 125 -16.35 0.97 14.54
CA LEU A 125 -16.41 1.20 13.10
C LEU A 125 -15.39 0.32 12.35
N LEU A 126 -14.12 0.36 12.75
CA LEU A 126 -13.05 -0.42 12.13
C LEU A 126 -13.28 -1.92 12.24
N THR A 127 -13.79 -2.40 13.38
CA THR A 127 -14.09 -3.82 13.57
C THR A 127 -15.22 -4.26 12.64
N VAL A 128 -16.32 -3.49 12.57
CA VAL A 128 -17.46 -3.82 11.70
C VAL A 128 -17.06 -3.78 10.24
N LEU A 129 -16.40 -2.71 9.79
CA LEU A 129 -15.95 -2.58 8.41
C LEU A 129 -14.88 -3.64 8.06
N GLY A 130 -13.97 -3.92 8.99
CA GLY A 130 -12.94 -4.92 8.83
C GLY A 130 -13.51 -6.33 8.65
N VAL A 131 -14.42 -6.74 9.55
CA VAL A 131 -15.12 -8.03 9.45
C VAL A 131 -15.99 -8.08 8.19
N ALA A 132 -16.72 -7.02 7.85
CA ALA A 132 -17.52 -6.96 6.64
C ALA A 132 -16.65 -7.12 5.37
N ALA A 133 -15.48 -6.47 5.32
CA ALA A 133 -14.53 -6.62 4.22
C ALA A 133 -13.96 -8.05 4.15
N LEU A 134 -13.60 -8.66 5.28
CA LEU A 134 -13.13 -10.05 5.30
C LEU A 134 -14.21 -11.05 4.85
N LEU A 135 -15.46 -10.82 5.23
CA LEU A 135 -16.60 -11.62 4.72
C LEU A 135 -16.80 -11.41 3.22
N ALA A 136 -16.70 -10.17 2.73
CA ALA A 136 -16.77 -9.87 1.31
C ALA A 136 -15.64 -10.56 0.53
N PHE A 137 -14.42 -10.53 1.06
CA PHE A 137 -13.29 -11.31 0.52
C PHE A 137 -13.64 -12.80 0.45
N ALA A 138 -14.15 -13.38 1.54
CA ALA A 138 -14.48 -14.80 1.58
C ALA A 138 -15.54 -15.18 0.54
N VAL A 139 -16.57 -14.33 0.36
CA VAL A 139 -17.61 -14.51 -0.66
C VAL A 139 -17.05 -14.43 -2.08
N VAL A 140 -16.27 -13.38 -2.37
CA VAL A 140 -15.62 -13.21 -3.69
C VAL A 140 -14.70 -14.39 -4.01
N ARG A 141 -13.92 -14.84 -3.01
CA ARG A 141 -12.96 -15.93 -3.17
C ARG A 141 -13.65 -17.30 -3.26
N TYR A 142 -14.78 -17.49 -2.58
CA TYR A 142 -15.61 -18.69 -2.69
C TYR A 142 -16.22 -18.84 -4.09
N HIS A 143 -16.81 -17.75 -4.63
CA HIS A 143 -17.36 -17.77 -6.00
C HIS A 143 -16.27 -17.91 -7.07
N ASN A 144 -15.03 -17.50 -6.77
CA ASN A 144 -13.86 -17.72 -7.60
C ASN A 144 -13.98 -17.22 -9.05
N GLY A 145 -14.75 -16.14 -9.25
CA GLY A 145 -14.97 -15.50 -10.56
C GLY A 145 -14.54 -14.05 -10.54
N TYR A 146 -15.44 -13.14 -10.92
CA TYR A 146 -15.21 -11.69 -10.83
C TYR A 146 -14.76 -11.28 -9.42
N GLY A 147 -13.77 -10.37 -9.36
CA GLY A 147 -13.14 -9.94 -8.12
C GLY A 147 -11.80 -10.62 -7.84
N ASN A 148 -11.32 -11.50 -8.74
CA ASN A 148 -10.06 -12.23 -8.60
C ASN A 148 -9.00 -11.82 -9.65
N MET A 149 -9.33 -10.92 -10.59
CA MET A 149 -8.45 -10.41 -11.65
C MET A 149 -7.69 -11.55 -12.37
N PHE A 150 -8.43 -12.51 -12.93
CA PHE A 150 -7.91 -13.68 -13.62
C PHE A 150 -7.05 -14.65 -12.78
N LEU A 151 -6.86 -14.40 -11.48
CA LEU A 151 -6.12 -15.28 -10.57
C LEU A 151 -7.08 -16.17 -9.77
N PHE A 152 -7.69 -17.13 -10.47
CA PHE A 152 -8.65 -18.08 -9.87
C PHE A 152 -7.94 -19.15 -9.03
N ARG A 153 -8.67 -19.74 -8.08
CA ARG A 153 -8.25 -20.87 -7.26
C ARG A 153 -8.27 -22.14 -8.08
N ASP A 154 -7.19 -22.90 -8.00
CA ASP A 154 -7.12 -24.25 -8.57
C ASP A 154 -7.73 -25.31 -7.63
N ASP A 155 -7.63 -25.10 -6.31
CA ASP A 155 -8.10 -26.02 -5.27
C ASP A 155 -8.57 -25.29 -4.00
N ASN A 156 -9.01 -26.04 -2.98
CA ASN A 156 -9.49 -25.51 -1.69
C ASN A 156 -8.39 -25.30 -0.62
N SER A 157 -7.11 -25.42 -0.96
CA SER A 157 -6.00 -25.21 -0.02
C SER A 157 -5.96 -23.77 0.49
N TRP A 158 -5.50 -23.58 1.74
CA TRP A 158 -5.43 -22.26 2.35
C TRP A 158 -4.47 -21.32 1.59
N GLN A 159 -3.44 -21.86 0.93
CA GLN A 159 -2.52 -21.10 0.08
C GLN A 159 -3.28 -20.51 -1.13
N GLN A 160 -4.10 -21.31 -1.80
CA GLN A 160 -4.92 -20.84 -2.91
C GLN A 160 -5.95 -19.80 -2.45
N TRP A 161 -6.50 -19.90 -1.24
CA TRP A 161 -7.35 -18.84 -0.68
C TRP A 161 -6.60 -17.50 -0.55
N LEU A 162 -5.36 -17.53 -0.08
CA LEU A 162 -4.53 -16.33 0.12
C LEU A 162 -3.78 -15.85 -1.12
N HIS A 163 -3.77 -16.64 -2.20
CA HIS A 163 -3.16 -16.26 -3.47
C HIS A 163 -4.09 -15.33 -4.26
N VAL A 164 -4.02 -14.03 -3.96
CA VAL A 164 -4.87 -12.99 -4.54
C VAL A 164 -4.07 -12.03 -5.44
N SER A 165 -4.71 -11.50 -6.48
CA SER A 165 -4.04 -10.60 -7.42
C SER A 165 -3.82 -9.22 -6.82
N LYS A 166 -2.56 -8.90 -6.56
CA LYS A 166 -2.12 -7.56 -6.16
C LYS A 166 -1.83 -6.64 -7.36
N TYR A 167 -1.42 -7.21 -8.49
CA TYR A 167 -0.97 -6.48 -9.67
C TYR A 167 -1.56 -7.10 -10.96
N PRO A 168 -2.58 -6.48 -11.57
CA PRO A 168 -3.37 -5.36 -11.02
C PRO A 168 -4.23 -5.79 -9.82
N PRO A 169 -4.56 -4.87 -8.90
CA PRO A 169 -5.24 -5.22 -7.65
C PRO A 169 -6.69 -5.65 -7.92
N SER A 170 -7.05 -6.82 -7.40
CA SER A 170 -8.42 -7.33 -7.47
C SER A 170 -9.29 -6.84 -6.31
N ALA A 171 -10.61 -7.04 -6.43
CA ALA A 171 -11.52 -6.78 -5.32
C ALA A 171 -11.21 -7.69 -4.11
N ALA A 172 -10.89 -8.97 -4.34
CA ALA A 172 -10.50 -9.91 -3.29
C ALA A 172 -9.26 -9.43 -2.52
N PHE A 173 -8.21 -8.99 -3.23
CA PHE A 173 -7.03 -8.40 -2.61
C PHE A 173 -7.40 -7.17 -1.76
N THR A 174 -8.21 -6.27 -2.31
CA THR A 174 -8.60 -5.04 -1.62
C THR A 174 -9.39 -5.32 -0.33
N PHE A 175 -10.37 -6.22 -0.39
CA PHE A 175 -11.18 -6.60 0.76
C PHE A 175 -10.38 -7.34 1.84
N LEU A 176 -9.48 -8.24 1.44
CA LEU A 176 -8.61 -8.95 2.37
C LEU A 176 -7.70 -7.98 3.12
N GLU A 177 -6.94 -7.16 2.39
CA GLU A 177 -5.91 -6.29 2.98
C GLU A 177 -6.53 -5.15 3.80
N LEU A 178 -7.58 -4.48 3.32
CA LEU A 178 -8.27 -3.45 4.09
C LEU A 178 -9.00 -4.05 5.31
N GLY A 179 -9.53 -5.27 5.18
CA GLY A 179 -10.17 -6.00 6.26
C GLY A 179 -9.20 -6.32 7.39
N ILE A 180 -8.06 -6.95 7.05
CA ILE A 180 -6.97 -7.24 8.00
C ILE A 180 -6.47 -5.94 8.63
N MET A 181 -6.18 -4.92 7.84
CA MET A 181 -5.67 -3.63 8.33
C MET A 181 -6.65 -2.98 9.32
N ALA A 182 -7.95 -2.95 9.01
CA ALA A 182 -8.94 -2.34 9.89
C ALA A 182 -9.07 -3.08 11.23
N VAL A 183 -9.08 -4.42 11.22
CA VAL A 183 -9.11 -5.23 12.44
C VAL A 183 -7.83 -5.04 13.25
N LEU A 184 -6.65 -5.08 12.62
CA LEU A 184 -5.38 -4.84 13.30
C LEU A 184 -5.33 -3.44 13.92
N LEU A 185 -5.81 -2.41 13.21
CA LEU A 185 -5.85 -1.05 13.73
C LEU A 185 -6.81 -0.93 14.93
N ALA A 186 -7.97 -1.58 14.88
CA ALA A 186 -8.90 -1.64 16.01
C ALA A 186 -8.24 -2.31 17.24
N ILE A 187 -7.54 -3.44 17.03
CA ILE A 187 -6.79 -4.13 18.08
C ILE A 187 -5.68 -3.23 18.65
N MET A 188 -4.94 -2.53 17.80
CA MET A 188 -3.86 -1.64 18.24
C MET A 188 -4.39 -0.48 19.10
N ILE A 189 -5.53 0.11 18.74
CA ILE A 189 -6.19 1.16 19.56
C ILE A 189 -6.60 0.62 20.93
N LEU A 190 -7.10 -0.62 21.00
CA LEU A 190 -7.45 -1.26 22.26
C LEU A 190 -6.20 -1.57 23.10
N LEU A 191 -5.16 -2.09 22.45
CA LEU A 191 -3.92 -2.47 23.11
C LEU A 191 -3.22 -1.24 23.70
N GLU A 192 -3.19 -0.12 22.97
CA GLU A 192 -2.64 1.16 23.44
C GLU A 192 -3.22 1.59 24.80
N ARG A 193 -4.51 1.34 25.04
CA ARG A 193 -5.16 1.66 26.33
C ARG A 193 -4.65 0.82 27.50
N VAL A 194 -4.12 -0.37 27.22
CA VAL A 194 -3.64 -1.32 28.23
C VAL A 194 -2.15 -1.15 28.48
N ILE A 195 -1.35 -1.08 27.41
CA ILE A 195 0.11 -1.08 27.51
C ILE A 195 0.74 0.33 27.47
N GLY A 196 -0.06 1.35 27.15
CA GLY A 196 0.39 2.72 26.96
C GLY A 196 1.25 2.92 25.71
N VAL A 197 1.65 4.18 25.47
CA VAL A 197 2.52 4.54 24.34
C VAL A 197 3.97 4.52 24.78
N ARG A 198 4.81 3.76 24.05
CA ARG A 198 6.26 3.77 24.24
C ARG A 198 6.92 4.62 23.14
N PRO A 199 7.50 5.80 23.45
CA PRO A 199 8.08 6.69 22.44
C PRO A 199 9.17 6.05 21.58
N LYS A 200 9.94 5.11 22.12
CA LYS A 200 10.96 4.33 21.37
C LYS A 200 10.48 2.93 20.98
N GLY A 201 9.18 2.64 21.11
CA GLY A 201 8.61 1.35 20.73
C GLY A 201 8.77 1.09 19.24
N VAL A 202 9.09 -0.16 18.88
CA VAL A 202 9.39 -0.60 17.51
C VAL A 202 8.32 -0.17 16.51
N LEU A 203 7.05 -0.41 16.83
CA LEU A 203 5.91 -0.06 15.97
C LEU A 203 5.81 1.45 15.72
N LEU A 204 6.02 2.26 16.75
CA LEU A 204 5.93 3.72 16.63
C LEU A 204 7.11 4.30 15.84
N VAL A 205 8.33 3.79 16.08
CA VAL A 205 9.53 4.21 15.35
C VAL A 205 9.37 3.91 13.86
N PHE A 206 9.05 2.67 13.49
CA PHE A 206 8.88 2.32 12.08
C PHE A 206 7.68 3.02 11.46
N GLY A 207 6.55 3.14 12.16
CA GLY A 207 5.37 3.85 11.65
C GLY A 207 5.65 5.33 11.35
N GLN A 208 6.38 6.03 12.22
CA GLN A 208 6.75 7.45 12.03
C GLN A 208 7.84 7.67 10.98
N THR A 209 8.54 6.61 10.58
CA THR A 209 9.68 6.67 9.63
C THR A 209 9.47 5.74 8.43
N ALA A 210 8.22 5.39 8.13
CA ALA A 210 7.88 4.38 7.14
C ALA A 210 8.46 4.67 5.75
N MET A 211 8.54 5.94 5.34
CA MET A 211 9.11 6.35 4.05
C MET A 211 10.62 6.10 3.98
N ILE A 212 11.40 6.54 4.97
CA ILE A 212 12.85 6.29 4.96
C ILE A 212 13.17 4.81 5.17
N PHE A 213 12.38 4.10 5.98
CA PHE A 213 12.47 2.65 6.10
C PHE A 213 12.24 2.01 4.73
N TYR A 214 11.21 2.44 4.00
CA TYR A 214 10.89 1.95 2.66
C TYR A 214 12.07 2.15 1.70
N LEU A 215 12.59 3.38 1.62
CA LEU A 215 13.69 3.70 0.73
C LEU A 215 14.95 2.91 1.10
N ALA A 216 15.36 2.92 2.37
CA ALA A 216 16.58 2.27 2.79
C ALA A 216 16.60 0.77 2.48
N HIS A 217 15.57 0.02 2.91
CA HIS A 217 15.55 -1.43 2.65
C HIS A 217 15.44 -1.74 1.15
N ARG A 218 14.65 -0.95 0.40
CA ARG A 218 14.45 -1.15 -1.04
C ARG A 218 15.75 -0.94 -1.80
N LEU A 219 16.49 0.13 -1.49
CA LEU A 219 17.76 0.43 -2.14
C LEU A 219 18.85 -0.58 -1.78
N VAL A 220 18.93 -1.03 -0.53
CA VAL A 220 19.91 -2.04 -0.16
C VAL A 220 19.61 -3.37 -0.85
N PHE A 221 18.37 -3.87 -0.81
CA PHE A 221 18.04 -5.14 -1.44
C PHE A 221 18.10 -5.10 -2.97
N GLU A 222 17.53 -4.07 -3.60
CA GLU A 222 17.56 -3.98 -5.06
C GLU A 222 18.97 -3.67 -5.57
N GLY A 223 19.71 -2.78 -4.89
CA GLY A 223 21.08 -2.44 -5.25
C GLY A 223 22.05 -3.61 -5.14
N THR A 224 21.96 -4.39 -4.05
CA THR A 224 22.79 -5.59 -3.91
C THR A 224 22.40 -6.69 -4.91
N ALA A 225 21.12 -6.80 -5.27
CA ALA A 225 20.68 -7.72 -6.33
C ALA A 225 21.21 -7.30 -7.71
N THR A 226 21.16 -6.02 -8.04
CA THR A 226 21.53 -5.47 -9.36
C THR A 226 23.04 -5.34 -9.53
N PHE A 227 23.74 -4.74 -8.56
CA PHE A 227 25.17 -4.42 -8.66
C PHE A 227 26.07 -5.44 -7.93
N GLY A 228 25.53 -6.12 -6.91
CA GLY A 228 26.25 -7.15 -6.16
C GLY A 228 26.07 -8.57 -6.71
N GLY A 229 25.28 -8.75 -7.78
CA GLY A 229 25.01 -10.07 -8.36
C GLY A 229 24.21 -11.00 -7.45
N LEU A 230 23.55 -10.48 -6.41
CA LEU A 230 22.80 -11.27 -5.44
C LEU A 230 21.35 -11.56 -5.87
N ARG A 231 21.05 -11.40 -7.16
CA ARG A 231 19.72 -11.73 -7.68
C ARG A 231 19.52 -13.23 -7.63
N HIS A 232 18.42 -13.68 -7.01
CA HIS A 232 18.14 -15.10 -6.72
C HIS A 232 19.14 -15.75 -5.75
N PHE A 233 19.78 -14.96 -4.88
CA PHE A 233 20.66 -15.47 -3.84
C PHE A 233 19.89 -16.14 -2.69
N GLY A 234 20.19 -17.41 -2.43
CA GLY A 234 19.67 -18.17 -1.29
C GLY A 234 18.27 -18.75 -1.50
N ASP A 235 17.79 -19.43 -0.46
CA ASP A 235 16.45 -20.02 -0.38
C ASP A 235 15.50 -19.11 0.43
N LEU A 236 14.29 -19.60 0.69
CA LEU A 236 13.29 -18.89 1.49
C LEU A 236 13.81 -18.57 2.91
N ASN A 237 14.56 -19.48 3.53
CA ASN A 237 15.14 -19.26 4.86
C ASN A 237 16.16 -18.12 4.84
N THR A 238 17.00 -18.08 3.81
CA THR A 238 17.97 -17.00 3.58
C THR A 238 17.25 -15.66 3.40
N ALA A 239 16.13 -15.63 2.66
CA ALA A 239 15.33 -14.43 2.49
C ALA A 239 14.72 -13.93 3.81
N TYR A 240 14.22 -14.83 4.66
CA TYR A 240 13.72 -14.48 6.00
C TYR A 240 14.83 -13.96 6.92
N LEU A 241 15.99 -14.61 6.91
CA LEU A 241 17.14 -14.18 7.70
C LEU A 241 17.63 -12.79 7.25
N ALA A 242 17.79 -12.58 5.95
CA ALA A 242 18.18 -11.28 5.39
C ALA A 242 17.17 -10.17 5.75
N SER A 243 15.87 -10.48 5.72
CA SER A 243 14.81 -9.56 6.11
C SER A 243 14.86 -9.22 7.61
N LEU A 244 15.11 -10.22 8.46
CA LEU A 244 15.26 -10.01 9.90
C LEU A 244 16.50 -9.16 10.22
N VAL A 245 17.63 -9.45 9.59
CA VAL A 245 18.87 -8.66 9.74
C VAL A 245 18.62 -7.23 9.30
N MET A 246 17.98 -7.01 8.15
CA MET A 246 17.62 -5.68 7.67
C MET A 246 16.72 -4.93 8.67
N LEU A 247 15.71 -5.59 9.23
CA LEU A 247 14.83 -5.00 10.24
C LEU A 247 15.60 -4.56 11.49
N VAL A 248 16.49 -5.41 12.00
CA VAL A 248 17.32 -5.12 13.19
C VAL A 248 18.27 -3.96 12.92
N LEU A 249 18.91 -3.91 11.75
CA LEU A 249 19.82 -2.84 11.36
C LEU A 249 19.10 -1.51 11.10
N LEU A 250 17.89 -1.56 10.53
CA LEU A 250 17.12 -0.35 10.24
C LEU A 250 16.48 0.27 11.48
N TYR A 251 16.24 -0.49 12.54
CA TYR A 251 15.67 0.08 13.77
C TYR A 251 16.50 1.23 14.37
N PRO A 252 17.82 1.10 14.66
CA PRO A 252 18.63 2.20 15.16
C PRO A 252 18.76 3.34 14.14
N PHE A 253 18.79 3.02 12.85
CA PHE A 253 18.82 4.02 11.79
C PHE A 253 17.53 4.86 11.74
N CYS A 254 16.36 4.21 11.82
CA CYS A 254 15.06 4.88 11.90
C CYS A 254 14.91 5.71 13.18
N LEU A 255 15.41 5.21 14.31
CA LEU A 255 15.47 5.98 15.56
C LEU A 255 16.26 7.27 15.39
N TRP A 256 17.49 7.16 14.86
CA TRP A 256 18.35 8.31 14.59
C TRP A 256 17.69 9.28 13.61
N TYR A 257 17.15 8.78 12.50
CA TYR A 257 16.48 9.60 11.49
C TYR A 257 15.33 10.40 12.09
N ARG A 258 14.52 9.76 12.94
CA ARG A 258 13.41 10.42 13.61
C ARG A 258 13.88 11.57 14.50
N GLU A 259 14.90 11.35 15.31
CA GLU A 259 15.48 12.38 16.19
C GLU A 259 16.10 13.51 15.36
N TYR A 260 16.83 13.17 14.29
CA TYR A 260 17.41 14.12 13.36
C TYR A 260 16.35 14.99 12.66
N LYS A 261 15.28 14.38 12.13
CA LYS A 261 14.15 15.08 11.51
C LYS A 261 13.41 15.97 12.50
N ALA A 262 13.31 15.55 13.76
CA ALA A 262 12.68 16.36 14.81
C ALA A 262 13.50 17.60 15.17
N ALA A 263 14.84 17.52 15.09
CA ALA A 263 15.76 18.63 15.34
C ALA A 263 15.83 19.62 14.16
N HIS A 264 15.68 19.16 12.92
CA HIS A 264 15.86 19.96 11.70
C HIS A 264 14.54 20.24 10.96
N ARG A 265 13.56 20.84 11.66
CA ARG A 265 12.20 21.09 11.12
C ARG A 265 12.16 22.14 10.01
N GLU A 266 13.21 22.93 9.88
CA GLU A 266 13.43 23.95 8.85
C GLU A 266 13.76 23.33 7.48
N SER A 267 14.30 22.11 7.45
CA SER A 267 14.64 21.44 6.19
C SER A 267 13.40 21.07 5.40
N VAL A 268 13.27 21.64 4.20
CA VAL A 268 12.18 21.35 3.27
C VAL A 268 12.18 19.89 2.85
N TRP A 269 13.36 19.29 2.63
CA TRP A 269 13.49 17.91 2.17
C TRP A 269 13.09 16.89 3.24
N LEU A 270 13.50 17.10 4.50
CA LEU A 270 13.15 16.21 5.61
C LEU A 270 11.65 16.22 5.94
N ARG A 271 10.92 17.26 5.54
CA ARG A 271 9.45 17.27 5.68
C ARG A 271 8.79 16.24 4.78
N TYR A 272 9.35 15.99 3.60
CA TYR A 272 8.79 15.09 2.59
C TYR A 272 9.35 13.66 2.63
N LEU A 273 10.47 13.46 3.32
CA LEU A 273 11.16 12.17 3.50
C LEU A 273 10.90 11.60 4.89
#